data_AF-X2BZV0-F1
#
_entry.id   AF-X2BZV0-F1
#
_cell.length_a   1.000
_cell.length_b   1.000
_cell.length_c   1.000
_cell.angle_alpha   90.00
_cell.angle_beta   90.00
_cell.angle_gamma   90.00
#
_symmetry.space_group_name_H-M   'P 1'
#
loop_
_entity.id
_entity.type
_entity.pdbx_description
1 polymer ?
#
loop_
_entity_poly.entity_id
_entity_poly.type
_entity_poly.pdbx_seq_one_letter_code
_entity_poly.pdbx_strand_id
1 'polypeptide(L)' 'LEIHMEETIRNRSKRNSGSNSLCSNSNNKESRCCRYPLVVNFVDLGWDFIVAPKVYEANFCNGKCPFLHAHKYAHK' A
#
# COMPACT_ATOMS: atom_id res chain seq x y z
N LEU A 1 17.09 30.57 12.37
CA LEU A 1 17.39 29.30 11.67
C LEU A 1 16.19 28.99 10.80
N GLU A 2 16.26 29.29 9.51
CA GLU A 2 15.21 28.92 8.56
C GLU A 2 15.78 27.82 7.67
N ILE A 3 15.14 26.66 7.71
CA ILE A 3 15.54 25.50 6.91
C ILE A 3 14.79 25.59 5.59
N HIS A 4 15.50 25.99 4.53
CA HIS A 4 14.96 25.98 3.18
C HIS A 4 15.00 24.55 2.64
N MET A 5 13.84 23.97 2.32
CA MET A 5 13.73 22.64 1.75
C MET A 5 13.65 22.78 0.22
N GLU A 6 14.73 22.47 -0.51
CA GLU A 6 14.66 22.36 -1.97
C GLU A 6 14.08 21.00 -2.37
N GLU A 7 12.85 21.02 -2.88
CA GLU A 7 12.18 19.87 -3.49
C GLU A 7 12.85 19.51 -4.82
N THR A 8 13.91 18.70 -4.78
CA THR A 8 14.35 17.99 -5.98
C THR A 8 13.32 16.90 -6.30
N ILE A 9 12.36 17.22 -7.18
CA ILE A 9 11.38 16.27 -7.71
C ILE A 9 12.13 15.21 -8.53
N ARG A 10 12.59 14.16 -7.85
CA ARG A 10 13.15 12.98 -8.49
C ARG A 10 11.98 12.19 -9.07
N ASN A 11 11.73 12.34 -10.37
CA ASN A 11 10.79 11.49 -11.11
C ASN A 11 11.33 10.07 -11.21
N ARG A 12 11.19 9.31 -10.12
CA ARG A 12 11.45 7.88 -10.09
C ARG A 12 10.33 7.22 -10.88
N SER A 13 10.64 6.77 -12.10
CA SER A 13 9.72 5.93 -12.88
C SER A 13 9.29 4.74 -12.02
N LYS A 14 8.00 4.74 -11.63
CA LYS A 14 7.39 3.69 -10.83
C LYS A 14 7.34 2.47 -11.75
N ARG A 15 8.22 1.50 -11.51
CA ARG A 15 8.19 0.22 -12.23
C ARG A 15 6.76 -0.29 -12.13
N ASN A 16 6.11 -0.48 -13.27
CA ASN A 16 4.75 -1.01 -13.36
C ASN A 16 4.76 -2.51 -13.04
N SER A 17 5.25 -2.88 -11.86
CA SER A 17 5.01 -4.17 -11.25
C SER A 17 3.52 -4.17 -10.92
N GLY A 18 2.71 -4.93 -11.66
CA GLY A 18 1.24 -4.93 -11.61
C GLY A 18 0.63 -5.18 -10.23
N SER A 19 0.75 -4.21 -9.32
CA SER A 19 0.44 -4.31 -7.89
C SER A 19 -0.50 -3.18 -7.43
N ASN A 20 -0.85 -2.23 -8.30
CA ASN A 20 -1.82 -1.19 -7.95
C ASN A 20 -3.28 -1.62 -8.16
N SER A 21 -3.52 -2.80 -8.77
CA SER A 21 -4.85 -3.40 -8.85
C SER A 21 -5.33 -3.75 -7.45
N LEU A 22 -6.37 -3.07 -6.96
CA LEU A 22 -7.06 -3.43 -5.75
C LEU A 22 -7.91 -4.67 -6.05
N CYS A 23 -7.74 -5.73 -5.26
CA CYS A 23 -8.63 -6.87 -5.33
C CYS A 23 -10.00 -6.50 -4.77
N SER A 24 -11.06 -6.76 -5.54
CA SER A 24 -12.43 -6.65 -5.07
C SER A 24 -12.82 -7.89 -4.27
N ASN A 25 -13.57 -7.69 -3.18
CA ASN A 25 -14.12 -8.79 -2.35
C ASN A 25 -15.19 -9.63 -3.08
N SER A 26 -15.61 -9.22 -4.28
CA SER A 26 -16.60 -9.92 -5.09
C SER A 26 -15.91 -11.04 -5.88
N ASN A 27 -16.04 -12.27 -5.39
CA ASN A 27 -15.88 -13.51 -6.16
C ASN A 27 -14.48 -13.89 -6.68
N ASN A 28 -13.41 -13.54 -5.97
CA ASN A 28 -12.09 -14.03 -6.35
C ASN A 28 -11.79 -15.38 -5.69
N LYS A 29 -11.92 -16.47 -6.45
CA LYS A 29 -11.23 -17.76 -6.22
C LYS A 29 -9.70 -17.63 -6.32
N GLU A 30 -9.18 -16.43 -6.11
CA GLU A 30 -7.79 -16.05 -6.31
C GLU A 30 -7.07 -16.32 -4.99
N SER A 31 -6.55 -17.54 -4.83
CA SER A 31 -5.72 -17.91 -3.67
C SER A 31 -4.37 -17.17 -3.64
N ARG A 32 -4.12 -16.24 -4.55
CA ARG A 32 -2.84 -15.56 -4.76
C ARG A 32 -2.76 -14.26 -3.96
N CYS A 33 -1.54 -13.87 -3.59
CA CYS A 33 -1.29 -12.63 -2.85
C CYS A 33 -1.78 -11.41 -3.64
N CYS A 34 -2.60 -10.57 -3.00
CA CYS A 34 -3.15 -9.37 -3.58
C CYS A 34 -3.31 -8.26 -2.54
N ARG A 35 -3.45 -7.00 -3.01
CA ARG A 35 -3.72 -5.81 -2.20
C ARG A 35 -5.23 -5.59 -2.09
N TYR A 36 -5.74 -5.52 -0.86
CA TYR A 36 -7.15 -5.32 -0.53
C TYR A 36 -7.37 -3.94 0.09
N PRO A 37 -8.53 -3.31 -0.16
CA PRO A 37 -8.86 -2.03 0.44
C PRO A 37 -9.03 -2.15 1.95
N LEU A 38 -8.42 -1.22 2.69
CA LEU A 38 -8.60 -1.05 4.13
C LEU A 38 -8.52 0.44 4.44
N VAL A 39 -9.60 0.93 5.05
CA VAL A 39 -9.72 2.31 5.51
C VAL A 39 -9.56 2.31 7.02
N VAL A 40 -8.60 3.08 7.51
CA VAL A 40 -8.34 3.28 8.94
C VAL A 40 -8.97 4.60 9.34
N ASN A 41 -9.87 4.56 10.33
CA ASN A 41 -10.43 5.75 10.95
C ASN A 41 -9.81 5.92 12.35
N PHE A 42 -9.04 6.99 12.52
CA PHE A 42 -8.34 7.25 13.78
C PHE A 42 -9.28 7.72 14.90
N VAL A 43 -10.48 8.22 14.56
CA VAL A 43 -11.51 8.58 15.54
C VAL A 43 -12.10 7.32 16.18
N ASP A 44 -12.43 6.31 15.36
CA ASP A 44 -13.00 5.05 15.84
C ASP A 44 -11.99 4.26 16.71
N LEU A 45 -10.69 4.48 16.47
CA LEU A 45 -9.59 3.91 17.27
C LEU A 45 -9.32 4.68 18.58
N GLY A 46 -9.96 5.84 18.79
CA GLY A 46 -9.69 6.70 19.95
C GLY A 46 -8.31 7.35 19.93
N TRP A 47 -7.72 7.56 18.75
CA TRP A 47 -6.39 8.15 18.60
C TRP A 47 -6.48 9.67 18.44
N ASP A 48 -6.71 10.36 19.55
CA ASP A 48 -6.91 11.81 19.56
C ASP A 48 -5.63 12.62 19.27
N PHE A 49 -4.46 12.01 19.43
CA PHE A 49 -3.17 12.64 19.13
C PHE A 49 -2.93 12.88 17.63
N ILE A 50 -3.69 12.22 16.74
CA ILE A 50 -3.57 12.43 15.30
C ILE A 50 -4.46 13.60 14.88
N VAL A 51 -3.83 14.72 14.54
CA VAL A 51 -4.53 15.95 14.14
C VAL A 51 -5.18 15.80 12.75
N ALA A 52 -4.43 15.30 11.76
CA ALA A 52 -4.92 15.01 10.40
C ALA A 52 -3.99 14.02 9.67
N PRO A 53 -4.50 13.26 8.69
CA PRO A 53 -5.91 13.07 8.36
C PRO A 53 -6.62 12.22 9.42
N LYS A 54 -7.95 12.31 9.52
CA LYS A 54 -8.76 11.46 10.43
C LYS A 54 -9.04 10.08 9.86
N VAL A 55 -9.02 9.96 8.52
CA VAL A 55 -9.26 8.72 7.77
C VAL A 55 -8.11 8.51 6.79
N TYR A 56 -7.61 7.27 6.69
CA TYR A 56 -6.50 6.91 5.82
C TYR A 56 -6.72 5.56 5.11
N GLU A 57 -6.50 5.53 3.79
CA GLU A 57 -6.54 4.31 2.98
C GLU A 57 -5.23 3.52 3.08
N ALA A 58 -5.06 2.77 4.17
CA ALA A 58 -3.86 1.97 4.40
C ALA A 58 -3.73 0.83 3.39
N ASN A 59 -4.85 0.15 3.08
CA ASN A 59 -4.86 -1.13 2.36
C ASN A 59 -4.05 -2.22 3.11
N PHE A 60 -4.16 -3.46 2.67
CA PHE A 60 -3.33 -4.55 3.19
C PHE A 60 -3.12 -5.65 2.13
N CYS A 61 -2.10 -6.48 2.30
CA CYS A 61 -1.84 -7.61 1.40
C CYS A 61 -2.27 -8.93 2.05
N ASN A 62 -2.93 -9.80 1.29
CA ASN A 62 -3.30 -11.15 1.75
C ASN A 62 -3.32 -12.15 0.58
N GLY A 63 -3.11 -13.44 0.85
CA GLY A 63 -3.10 -14.53 -0.13
C GLY A 63 -1.74 -15.22 -0.28
N LYS A 64 -1.69 -16.35 -0.97
CA LYS A 64 -0.46 -17.17 -1.14
C LYS A 64 0.43 -16.62 -2.25
N CYS A 65 1.74 -16.63 -2.05
CA CYS A 65 2.71 -16.38 -3.12
C CYS A 65 3.28 -17.72 -3.59
N PRO A 66 2.75 -18.36 -4.66
CA PRO A 66 3.43 -19.50 -5.26
C PRO A 66 4.80 -19.07 -5.79
N PHE A 67 5.74 -20.02 -5.88
CA PHE A 67 7.13 -19.76 -6.28
C PHE A 67 7.18 -18.90 -7.55
N LEU A 68 7.98 -17.82 -7.54
CA LEU A 68 8.11 -16.77 -8.57
C LEU A 68 6.97 -15.73 -8.68
N HIS A 69 5.91 -15.82 -7.87
CA HIS A 69 4.88 -14.78 -7.86
C HIS A 69 5.34 -13.57 -7.03
N ALA A 70 5.50 -12.42 -7.67
CA ALA A 70 5.83 -11.13 -7.05
C ALA A 70 7.12 -11.09 -6.19
N HIS A 71 8.04 -12.03 -6.38
CA HIS A 71 9.35 -11.99 -5.73
C HIS A 71 10.18 -10.84 -6.27
N LYS A 72 10.35 -9.78 -5.46
CA LYS A 72 11.24 -8.65 -5.77
C LYS A 72 12.72 -9.08 -5.83
N TYR A 73 13.07 -10.15 -5.14
CA TYR A 73 14.42 -10.69 -5.01
C TYR A 73 14.42 -12.17 -5.39
N ALA A 74 14.33 -12.46 -6.69
CA ALA A 74 14.74 -13.75 -7.21
C ALA A 74 16.28 -13.71 -7.34
N HIS A 75 16.99 -13.96 -6.23
CA HIS A 75 18.42 -14.21 -6.33
C HIS A 75 18.62 -15.59 -6.94
N LYS A 76 19.38 -15.63 -8.03
CA LYS A 76 19.88 -16.85 -8.67
C LYS A 76 21.01 -17.43 -7.85
#